data_AF-A0AAD7ELI7-F1
#
_entry.id   AF-A0AAD7ELI7-F1
#
_cell.length_a   1.000
_cell.length_b   1.000
_cell.length_c   1.000
_cell.angle_alpha   90.00
_cell.angle_beta   90.00
_cell.angle_gamma   90.00
#
_symmetry.space_group_name_H-M   'P 1'
#
loop_
_entity.id
_entity.type
_entity.pdbx_description
1 polymer ?
#
loop_
_entity_poly.entity_id
_entity_poly.type
_entity_poly.pdbx_seq_one_letter_code
_entity_poly.pdbx_strand_id
1 'polypeptide(L)'
;MSAVRLIWKCNKPKSKAVMQLCEALMTKAAQAYGMDTAVIRKEPHDTTKISGQWIQTVPHITGDIVDTKHNSGYALHWNLASDRITTLPDEPSSGYPNPEMWELKYKSGKGFILVDDETETVREIE
;
A
#
# COMPACT_ATOMS: atom_id res chain seq x y z
N MET A 1 -19.37 -6.78 -8.42
CA MET A 1 -18.16 -5.95 -8.17
C MET A 1 -17.26 -6.08 -9.38
N SER A 2 -16.70 -4.97 -9.86
CA SER A 2 -15.72 -5.00 -10.96
C SER A 2 -14.43 -5.68 -10.50
N ALA A 3 -13.74 -6.38 -11.40
CA ALA A 3 -12.42 -6.94 -11.11
C ALA A 3 -11.41 -5.81 -10.83
N VAL A 4 -10.69 -5.90 -9.70
CA VAL A 4 -9.60 -4.98 -9.39
C VAL A 4 -8.37 -5.34 -10.23
N ARG A 5 -7.79 -4.35 -10.92
CA ARG A 5 -6.53 -4.53 -11.63
C ARG A 5 -5.38 -4.53 -10.62
N LEU A 6 -4.59 -5.60 -10.60
CA LEU A 6 -3.41 -5.69 -9.73
C LEU A 6 -2.12 -5.40 -10.50
N ILE A 7 -1.28 -4.52 -9.97
CA ILE A 7 0.02 -4.16 -10.53
C ILE A 7 1.12 -4.41 -9.50
N TRP A 8 2.22 -5.06 -9.91
CA TRP A 8 3.42 -5.23 -9.10
C TRP A 8 4.51 -4.29 -9.61
N LYS A 9 4.97 -3.34 -8.77
CA LYS A 9 6.10 -2.45 -9.08
C LYS A 9 7.43 -2.91 -8.45
N CYS A 10 7.38 -3.95 -7.64
CA CYS A 10 8.55 -4.64 -7.13
C CYS A 10 8.63 -6.07 -7.69
N ASN A 11 9.73 -6.75 -7.39
CA ASN A 11 9.83 -8.18 -7.63
C ASN A 11 8.73 -8.92 -6.85
N LYS A 12 8.17 -9.96 -7.47
CA LYS A 12 7.21 -10.84 -6.81
C LYS A 12 7.96 -11.75 -5.82
N PRO A 13 7.44 -11.96 -4.60
CA PRO A 13 7.99 -12.91 -3.65
C PRO A 13 8.07 -14.32 -4.25
N LYS A 14 9.16 -15.04 -3.99
CA LYS A 14 9.28 -16.47 -4.38
C LYS A 14 8.28 -17.36 -3.65
N SER A 15 7.95 -17.01 -2.41
CA SER A 15 6.95 -17.73 -1.63
C SER A 15 5.55 -17.45 -2.15
N LYS A 16 4.87 -18.50 -2.63
CA LYS A 16 3.49 -18.40 -3.11
C LYS A 16 2.53 -17.88 -2.04
N ALA A 17 2.71 -18.28 -0.78
CA ALA A 17 1.90 -17.82 0.34
C ALA A 17 2.05 -16.30 0.55
N VAL A 18 3.28 -15.81 0.50
CA VAL A 18 3.56 -14.36 0.65
C VAL A 18 2.98 -13.57 -0.51
N MET A 19 3.17 -14.05 -1.74
CA MET A 19 2.58 -13.43 -2.92
C MET A 19 1.06 -13.34 -2.78
N GLN A 20 0.39 -14.47 -2.50
CA GLN A 20 -1.07 -14.53 -2.35
C GLN A 20 -1.59 -13.61 -1.24
N LEU A 21 -0.87 -13.51 -0.13
CA LEU A 21 -1.22 -12.56 0.93
C LEU A 21 -1.21 -11.12 0.41
N CYS A 22 -0.13 -10.68 -0.24
CA CYS A 22 -0.05 -9.32 -0.78
C CYS A 22 -1.20 -9.03 -1.76
N GLU A 23 -1.47 -9.94 -2.69
CA GLU A 23 -2.55 -9.76 -3.67
C GLU A 23 -3.92 -9.70 -2.98
N ALA A 24 -4.17 -10.55 -1.99
CA ALA A 24 -5.41 -10.57 -1.24
C ALA A 24 -5.63 -9.29 -0.43
N LEU A 25 -4.62 -8.80 0.29
CA LEU A 25 -4.74 -7.59 1.11
C LEU A 25 -4.98 -6.35 0.27
N MET A 26 -4.21 -6.19 -0.82
CA MET A 26 -4.37 -5.05 -1.72
C MET A 26 -5.72 -5.08 -2.45
N THR A 27 -6.17 -6.27 -2.87
CA THR A 27 -7.48 -6.42 -3.51
C THR A 27 -8.61 -6.14 -2.53
N LYS A 28 -8.53 -6.66 -1.30
CA LYS A 28 -9.52 -6.40 -0.23
C LYS A 28 -9.63 -4.90 0.03
N ALA A 29 -8.50 -4.20 0.16
CA ALA A 29 -8.48 -2.76 0.37
C ALA A 29 -9.12 -2.01 -0.81
N ALA A 30 -8.73 -2.31 -2.05
CA ALA A 30 -9.31 -1.67 -3.22
C ALA A 30 -10.83 -1.87 -3.29
N GLN A 31 -11.32 -3.09 -3.04
CA GLN A 31 -12.74 -3.39 -3.02
C GLN A 31 -13.50 -2.64 -1.92
N ALA A 32 -12.92 -2.56 -0.71
CA ALA A 32 -13.53 -1.88 0.43
C ALA A 32 -13.73 -0.38 0.16
N TYR A 33 -12.81 0.24 -0.60
CA TYR A 33 -12.85 1.67 -0.93
C TYR A 33 -13.38 1.97 -2.33
N GLY A 34 -13.92 0.98 -3.05
CA GLY A 34 -14.50 1.18 -4.39
C GLY A 34 -13.47 1.55 -5.47
N MET A 35 -12.20 1.22 -5.27
CA MET A 35 -11.09 1.49 -6.19
C MET A 35 -11.01 0.42 -7.28
N ASP A 36 -10.53 0.79 -8.48
CA ASP A 36 -10.45 -0.11 -9.64
C ASP A 36 -9.07 -0.75 -9.82
N THR A 37 -8.04 -0.21 -9.18
CA THR A 37 -6.66 -0.64 -9.34
C THR A 37 -5.97 -0.71 -7.98
N ALA A 38 -5.14 -1.72 -7.78
CA ALA A 38 -4.28 -1.88 -6.63
C ALA A 38 -2.82 -2.13 -7.06
N VAL A 39 -1.89 -1.42 -6.44
CA VAL A 39 -0.47 -1.39 -6.78
C VAL A 39 0.35 -1.85 -5.58
N ILE A 40 1.10 -2.93 -5.74
CA ILE A 40 2.07 -3.41 -4.75
C ILE A 40 3.41 -2.75 -5.07
N ARG A 41 3.86 -1.84 -4.20
CA ARG A 41 5.11 -1.09 -4.42
C ARG A 41 6.34 -1.80 -3.89
N LYS A 42 6.18 -2.59 -2.83
CA LYS A 42 7.27 -3.34 -2.23
C LYS A 42 6.72 -4.60 -1.58
N GLU A 43 7.48 -5.69 -1.73
CA GLU A 43 7.21 -6.94 -1.04
C GLU A 43 7.31 -6.76 0.49
N PRO A 44 6.79 -7.69 1.31
CA PRO A 44 6.86 -7.58 2.77
C PRO A 44 8.27 -7.30 3.27
N HIS A 45 8.43 -6.19 3.97
CA HIS A 45 9.70 -5.71 4.49
C HIS A 45 9.51 -5.07 5.85
N ASP A 46 10.60 -4.90 6.57
CA ASP A 46 10.64 -4.48 7.97
C ASP A 46 11.66 -3.35 8.16
N THR A 47 11.93 -2.60 7.09
CA THR A 47 12.86 -1.48 7.10
C THR A 47 12.36 -0.32 6.24
N THR A 48 12.37 0.88 6.80
CA THR A 48 11.97 2.12 6.13
C THR A 48 13.11 3.13 6.20
N LYS A 49 13.26 3.95 5.15
CA LYS A 49 14.26 5.02 5.11
C LYS A 49 13.62 6.33 5.55
N ILE A 50 14.05 6.88 6.68
CA ILE A 50 13.60 8.17 7.22
C ILE A 50 14.80 9.11 7.31
N SER A 51 14.70 10.30 6.71
CA SER A 51 15.77 11.32 6.73
C SER A 51 17.16 10.78 6.35
N GLY A 52 17.20 9.87 5.37
CA GLY A 52 18.45 9.26 4.90
C GLY A 52 18.89 7.98 5.64
N GLN A 53 18.30 7.67 6.79
CA GLN A 53 18.69 6.53 7.63
C GLN A 53 17.69 5.37 7.52
N TRP A 54 18.20 4.14 7.53
CA TRP A 54 17.37 2.94 7.60
C TRP A 54 17.00 2.65 9.05
N ILE A 55 15.70 2.56 9.31
CA ILE A 55 15.15 2.17 10.60
C ILE A 55 14.44 0.82 10.48
N GLN A 56 14.55 0.01 11.52
CA GLN A 56 13.78 -1.23 11.65
C GLN A 56 12.33 -0.89 11.98
N THR A 57 11.39 -1.54 11.31
CA THR A 57 9.95 -1.40 11.53
C THR A 57 9.31 -2.77 11.75
N VAL A 58 8.03 -2.77 12.10
CA VAL A 58 7.20 -3.99 12.01
C VAL A 58 7.17 -4.43 10.54
N PRO A 59 7.20 -5.74 10.23
CA PRO A 59 7.02 -6.20 8.87
C PRO A 59 5.73 -5.66 8.26
N HIS A 60 5.80 -5.13 7.05
CA HIS A 60 4.68 -4.47 6.41
C HIS A 60 4.73 -4.55 4.88
N ILE A 61 3.57 -4.38 4.26
CA ILE A 61 3.40 -4.23 2.81
C ILE A 61 3.03 -2.78 2.53
N THR A 62 3.62 -2.20 1.49
CA THR A 62 3.28 -0.85 1.04
C THR A 62 2.73 -0.89 -0.38
N GLY A 63 1.69 -0.10 -0.60
CA GLY A 63 1.03 -0.03 -1.89
C GLY A 63 0.15 1.19 -2.05
N ASP A 64 -0.56 1.22 -3.17
CA ASP A 64 -1.58 2.21 -3.49
C ASP A 64 -2.85 1.50 -3.96
N ILE A 65 -3.99 2.10 -3.70
CA ILE A 65 -5.27 1.76 -4.34
C ILE A 65 -5.80 3.02 -5.01
N VAL A 66 -6.21 2.92 -6.27
CA VAL A 66 -6.65 4.08 -7.04
C VAL A 66 -7.90 3.79 -7.84
N ASP A 67 -8.69 4.84 -8.01
CA ASP A 67 -9.76 4.94 -8.99
C ASP A 67 -9.21 5.71 -10.19
N THR A 68 -8.90 4.96 -11.25
CA THR A 68 -8.33 5.56 -12.47
C THR A 68 -9.33 6.42 -13.24
N LYS A 69 -10.64 6.25 -13.01
CA LYS A 69 -11.68 7.05 -13.67
C LYS A 69 -11.85 8.40 -13.00
N HIS A 70 -11.78 8.43 -11.67
CA HIS A 70 -11.93 9.64 -10.87
C HIS A 70 -10.60 10.28 -10.45
N ASN A 71 -9.46 9.69 -10.81
CA ASN A 71 -8.13 10.23 -10.56
C ASN A 71 -7.86 10.51 -9.07
N SER A 72 -8.28 9.59 -8.21
CA SER A 72 -8.15 9.65 -6.76
C SER A 72 -7.70 8.30 -6.19
N GLY A 73 -7.25 8.27 -4.95
CA GLY A 73 -6.90 7.02 -4.30
C GLY A 73 -6.27 7.20 -2.93
N TYR A 74 -5.63 6.14 -2.46
CA TYR A 74 -4.97 6.08 -1.17
C TYR A 74 -3.63 5.35 -1.29
N ALA A 75 -2.60 5.90 -0.64
CA ALA A 75 -1.42 5.13 -0.28
C ALA A 75 -1.75 4.36 0.98
N LEU A 76 -1.31 3.12 1.09
CA LEU A 76 -1.63 2.29 2.24
C LEU A 76 -0.47 1.41 2.68
N HIS A 77 -0.43 1.14 3.99
CA HIS A 77 0.47 0.23 4.65
C HIS A 77 -0.32 -0.84 5.40
N TRP A 78 0.01 -2.12 5.17
CA TRP A 78 -0.49 -3.25 5.95
C TRP A 78 0.59 -3.76 6.89
N ASN A 79 0.34 -3.76 8.18
CA ASN A 79 1.24 -4.34 9.17
C ASN A 79 1.01 -5.86 9.29
N LEU A 80 2.11 -6.60 9.40
CA LEU A 80 2.18 -8.05 9.42
C LEU A 80 2.89 -8.56 10.68
N ALA A 81 2.62 -9.81 11.04
CA ALA A 81 3.39 -10.52 12.04
C ALA A 81 4.83 -10.79 11.55
N SER A 82 5.69 -11.22 12.47
CA SER A 82 7.10 -11.55 12.18
C SER A 82 7.28 -12.62 11.11
N ASP A 83 6.28 -13.46 10.89
CA ASP A 83 6.26 -14.52 9.86
C ASP A 83 6.04 -14.00 8.42
N ARG A 84 5.64 -12.73 8.26
CA ARG A 84 5.32 -12.08 6.96
C ARG A 84 4.20 -12.74 6.16
N ILE A 85 3.45 -13.66 6.78
CA ILE A 85 2.33 -14.37 6.16
C ILE A 85 1.02 -14.20 6.94
N THR A 86 1.09 -13.65 8.15
CA THR A 86 -0.06 -13.34 9.00
C THR A 86 -0.23 -11.83 9.11
N THR A 87 -1.47 -11.34 8.95
CA THR A 87 -1.81 -9.93 9.21
C THR A 87 -1.94 -9.65 10.70
N LEU A 88 -1.55 -8.46 11.13
CA LEU A 88 -1.95 -7.96 12.44
C LEU A 88 -3.44 -7.55 12.44
N PRO A 89 -4.10 -7.49 13.61
CA PRO A 89 -5.49 -7.04 13.70
C PRO A 89 -5.72 -5.65 13.08
N ASP A 90 -6.93 -5.42 12.57
CA ASP A 90 -7.35 -4.16 11.94
C ASP A 90 -7.27 -2.97 12.92
N GLU A 91 -7.36 -3.21 14.23
CA GLU A 91 -7.10 -2.23 15.29
C GLU A 91 -6.11 -2.82 16.32
N PRO A 92 -4.79 -2.61 16.17
CA PRO A 92 -3.80 -3.00 17.16
C PRO A 92 -3.92 -2.13 18.44
N SER A 93 -3.37 -2.64 19.54
CA SER A 93 -3.35 -1.97 20.86
C SER A 93 -2.65 -0.59 20.87
N SER A 94 -1.95 -0.22 19.80
CA SER A 94 -1.26 1.06 19.61
C SER A 94 -2.14 2.17 19.00
N GLY A 95 -3.40 1.88 18.62
CA GLY A 95 -4.37 2.89 18.21
C GLY A 95 -4.28 3.36 16.75
N TYR A 96 -3.50 2.70 15.89
CA TYR A 96 -3.41 3.00 14.46
C TYR A 96 -4.13 1.94 13.63
N PRO A 97 -5.06 2.30 12.72
CA PRO A 97 -5.80 1.32 11.93
C PRO A 97 -4.85 0.51 11.02
N ASN A 98 -5.20 -0.75 10.77
CA ASN A 98 -4.55 -1.62 9.78
C ASN A 98 -5.59 -1.96 8.70
N PRO A 99 -5.43 -1.48 7.45
CA PRO A 99 -4.28 -0.75 6.95
C PRO A 99 -4.26 0.71 7.40
N GLU A 100 -3.05 1.24 7.54
CA GLU A 100 -2.84 2.69 7.64
C GLU A 100 -2.95 3.28 6.23
N MET A 101 -3.60 4.44 6.08
CA MET A 101 -3.84 5.03 4.77
C MET A 101 -3.65 6.54 4.74
N TRP A 102 -3.28 7.05 3.58
CA TRP A 102 -3.09 8.46 3.29
C TRP A 102 -3.68 8.79 1.93
N GLU A 103 -4.36 9.93 1.81
CA GLU A 103 -4.99 10.35 0.56
C GLU A 103 -3.96 10.58 -0.56
N LEU A 104 -4.33 10.11 -1.76
CA LEU A 104 -3.66 10.43 -3.01
C LEU A 104 -4.59 11.27 -3.88
N LYS A 105 -4.01 12.32 -4.48
CA LYS A 105 -4.68 13.10 -5.52
C LYS A 105 -3.85 13.05 -6.79
N TYR A 106 -4.50 12.86 -7.93
CA TYR A 106 -3.80 13.01 -9.19
C TYR A 106 -3.53 14.49 -9.48
N LYS A 107 -2.29 14.80 -9.86
CA LYS A 107 -1.86 16.12 -10.32
C LYS A 107 -1.35 15.99 -11.75
N SER A 108 -2.00 16.70 -12.66
CA SER A 108 -1.63 16.69 -14.08
C SER A 108 -0.15 17.00 -14.27
N GLY A 109 0.54 16.18 -15.08
CA GLY A 109 1.98 16.29 -15.33
C GLY A 109 2.89 15.79 -14.20
N LYS A 110 2.35 15.40 -13.04
CA LYS A 110 3.12 14.82 -11.92
C LYS A 110 2.67 13.42 -11.51
N GLY A 111 1.49 12.95 -11.91
CA GLY A 111 0.96 11.66 -11.44
C GLY A 111 0.23 11.78 -10.10
N PHE A 112 0.13 10.68 -9.34
CA PHE A 112 -0.48 10.71 -8.02
C PHE A 112 0.46 11.34 -7.00
N ILE A 113 -0.05 12.25 -6.19
CA ILE A 113 0.69 12.90 -5.12
C ILE A 113 0.11 12.50 -3.77
N LEU A 114 0.99 12.23 -2.80
CA LEU A 114 0.61 12.13 -1.40
C LEU A 114 0.25 13.53 -0.90
N VAL A 115 -0.94 13.65 -0.31
CA VAL A 115 -1.37 14.88 0.36
C VAL A 115 -1.06 14.70 1.85
N ASP A 116 0.09 15.20 2.28
CA ASP A 116 0.33 15.50 3.70
C ASP A 116 0.44 17.02 3.88
N ASP A 117 0.18 17.50 5.09
CA ASP A 117 0.04 18.93 5.40
C ASP A 117 1.34 19.74 5.18
N GLU A 118 2.47 19.11 4.84
CA GLU A 118 3.78 19.77 4.82
C GLU A 118 4.67 19.46 3.58
N THR A 119 4.42 18.40 2.81
CA THR A 119 5.26 17.96 1.66
C THR A 119 4.51 17.25 0.52
N GLU A 120 4.80 17.61 -0.74
CA GLU A 120 4.33 16.86 -1.92
C GLU A 120 5.28 15.68 -2.22
N THR A 121 4.81 14.43 -2.07
CA THR A 121 5.55 13.24 -2.54
C THR A 121 4.87 12.64 -3.77
N VAL A 122 5.58 12.58 -4.89
CA VAL A 122 5.07 11.99 -6.15
C VAL A 122 5.16 10.46 -6.11
N ARG A 123 4.08 9.79 -6.53
CA ARG A 123 3.93 8.35 -6.67
C ARG A 123 3.44 8.04 -8.09
N GLU A 124 4.30 7.41 -8.89
CA GLU A 124 3.98 7.06 -10.27
C GLU A 124 3.23 5.74 -10.36
N ILE A 125 2.10 5.73 -11.08
CA ILE A 125 1.32 4.52 -11.41
C ILE A 125 1.43 4.26 -12.91
N GLU A 126 2.64 3.98 -13.37
CA GLU A 126 2.88 3.24 -14.63
C GLU A 126 2.29 1.81 -14.60
#